data_AF-A0A416HRV3-F1
#
_entry.id   AF-A0A416HRV3-F1
#
_cell.length_a   1.000
_cell.length_b   1.000
_cell.length_c   1.000
_cell.angle_alpha   90.00
_cell.angle_beta   90.00
_cell.angle_gamma   90.00
#
_symmetry.space_group_name_H-M   'P 1'
#
loop_
_entity.id
_entity.type
_entity.pdbx_description
1 polymer ?
#
loop_
_entity_poly.entity_id
_entity_poly.type
_entity_poly.pdbx_seq_one_letter_code
_entity_poly.pdbx_strand_id
1 'polypeptide(L)'
;MFDNRSDYAQNKRDKDSIVYISVTGPVRLTRADFPSEAEFLKWKRWSDGNYHAAEKAGRCHSDNCLPLMAEYLDLIASGPSVEDDLFLRLAEAERARTRALQMVQIRSCLTQKQFRRLWLLCVEEMSVEAVAAAEGVTHQNVSKSIIKARKKLQKIWAYKEKQGAKPPFKT
;
A
#
# COMPACT_ATOMS: atom_id res chain seq x y z
N MET A 1 23.14 4.33 20.18
CA MET A 1 24.13 3.86 21.19
C MET A 1 24.49 5.04 22.09
N PHE A 2 24.52 4.90 23.42
CA PHE A 2 24.83 6.01 24.35
C PHE A 2 26.35 6.20 24.48
N ASP A 3 26.86 7.40 24.17
CA ASP A 3 28.27 7.72 24.38
C ASP A 3 28.48 8.35 25.77
N ASN A 4 29.15 7.61 26.64
CA ASN A 4 29.51 8.07 27.99
C ASN A 4 30.50 9.24 27.99
N ARG A 5 31.15 9.55 26.86
CA ARG A 5 32.15 10.60 26.71
C ARG A 5 31.63 11.82 25.97
N SER A 6 30.36 11.88 25.56
CA SER A 6 29.82 13.04 24.86
C SER A 6 29.71 14.28 25.74
N ASP A 7 29.69 15.47 25.13
CA ASP A 7 29.48 16.75 25.83
C ASP A 7 28.22 16.69 26.70
N TYR A 8 27.15 16.09 26.18
CA TYR A 8 25.90 15.89 26.92
C TYR A 8 26.10 14.99 28.15
N ALA A 9 26.75 13.84 27.98
CA ALA A 9 26.97 12.90 29.09
C ALA A 9 27.86 13.50 30.19
N GLN A 10 28.91 14.24 29.82
CA GLN A 10 29.82 14.89 30.77
C GLN A 10 29.17 16.07 31.48
N ASN A 11 28.51 16.96 30.74
CA ASN A 11 27.80 18.12 31.30
C ASN A 11 26.59 17.73 32.17
N LYS A 12 26.00 16.56 31.94
CA LYS A 12 24.91 16.04 32.79
C LYS A 12 25.39 15.39 34.09
N ARG A 13 26.62 14.85 34.11
CA ARG A 13 27.23 14.27 35.32
C ARG A 13 27.60 15.34 36.34
N ASP A 14 28.10 16.48 35.86
CA ASP A 14 28.47 17.60 36.72
C ASP A 14 27.36 18.66 36.71
N LYS A 15 26.61 18.73 37.82
CA LYS A 15 25.47 19.67 37.95
C LYS A 15 25.91 21.08 38.32
N ASP A 16 27.11 21.22 38.88
CA ASP A 16 27.63 22.46 39.43
C ASP A 16 28.57 23.20 38.48
N SER A 17 28.80 22.63 37.29
CA SER A 17 29.58 23.25 36.23
C SER A 17 28.95 23.08 34.85
N ILE A 18 29.37 23.90 33.91
CA ILE A 18 29.14 23.69 32.48
C ILE A 18 30.39 23.01 31.94
N VAL A 19 30.23 21.80 31.42
CA VAL A 19 31.35 21.01 30.86
C VAL A 19 31.21 20.95 29.35
N TYR A 20 32.31 21.19 28.64
CA TYR A 20 32.39 20.97 27.19
C TYR A 20 33.77 20.48 26.79
N ILE A 21 33.86 19.73 25.70
CA ILE A 21 35.09 19.13 25.21
C ILE A 21 35.71 20.07 24.17
N SER A 22 36.87 20.61 24.51
CA SER A 22 37.70 21.38 23.58
C SER A 22 38.69 20.46 22.87
N VAL A 23 39.41 21.01 21.89
CA VAL A 23 40.50 20.31 21.17
C VAL A 23 41.60 19.81 22.12
N THR A 24 41.78 20.50 23.25
CA THR A 24 42.80 20.20 24.27
C THR A 24 42.28 19.33 25.41
N GLY A 25 40.99 19.03 25.45
CA GLY A 25 40.34 18.25 26.51
C GLY A 25 39.10 18.93 27.11
N PRO A 26 38.47 18.29 28.12
CA PRO A 26 37.26 18.82 28.77
C PRO A 26 37.55 20.06 29.60
N VAL A 27 36.86 21.15 29.28
CA VAL A 27 36.89 22.43 30.01
C VAL A 27 35.66 22.50 30.91
N ARG A 28 35.84 23.04 32.12
CA ARG A 28 34.78 23.20 33.13
C ARG A 28 34.64 24.67 33.49
N LEU A 29 33.43 25.20 33.35
CA LEU A 29 33.07 26.54 33.78
C LEU A 29 32.21 26.42 35.05
N THR A 30 32.72 26.94 36.15
CA THR A 30 32.09 26.94 37.46
C THR A 30 31.39 28.26 37.72
N ARG A 31 30.61 28.35 38.80
CA ARG A 31 29.92 29.59 39.20
C ARG A 31 30.84 30.79 39.35
N ALA A 32 32.12 30.59 39.71
CA ALA A 32 33.10 31.66 39.88
C ALA A 32 33.51 32.31 38.55
N ASP A 33 33.29 31.64 37.43
CA ASP A 33 33.63 32.12 36.09
C ASP A 33 32.55 33.06 35.51
N PHE A 34 31.46 33.29 36.25
CA PHE A 34 30.34 34.12 35.84
C PHE A 34 30.16 35.30 36.81
N PRO A 35 29.68 36.46 36.32
CA PRO A 35 29.50 37.65 37.15
C PRO A 35 28.27 37.55 38.07
N SER A 36 27.37 36.57 37.86
CA SER A 36 26.24 36.30 38.74
C SER A 36 25.72 34.86 38.63
N GLU A 37 25.05 34.38 39.70
CA GLU A 37 24.38 33.06 39.71
C GLU A 37 23.29 32.98 38.62
N ALA A 38 22.56 34.06 38.40
CA ALA A 38 21.51 34.12 37.39
C ALA A 38 22.06 33.91 35.96
N GLU A 39 23.24 34.45 35.69
CA GLU A 39 23.91 34.26 34.40
C GLU A 39 24.43 32.83 34.24
N PHE A 40 25.04 32.26 35.28
CA PHE A 40 25.43 30.85 35.27
C PHE A 40 24.23 29.94 34.97
N LEU A 41 23.11 30.13 35.67
CA LEU A 41 21.90 29.33 35.47
C LEU A 41 21.33 29.47 34.06
N LYS A 42 21.37 30.68 33.48
CA LYS A 42 20.96 30.91 32.08
C LYS A 42 21.80 30.10 31.12
N TRP A 43 23.13 30.18 31.24
CA TRP A 43 24.05 29.45 30.35
C TRP A 43 24.00 27.94 30.59
N LYS A 44 23.82 27.50 31.83
CA LYS A 44 23.65 26.08 32.18
C LYS A 44 22.40 25.50 31.55
N ARG A 45 21.28 26.22 31.61
CA ARG A 45 20.03 25.78 30.97
C ARG A 45 20.17 25.72 29.45
N TRP A 46 20.87 26.68 28.86
CA TRP A 46 21.13 26.69 27.42
C TRP A 46 22.03 25.52 27.00
N SER A 47 23.15 25.29 27.72
CA SER A 47 24.11 24.22 27.39
C SER A 47 23.48 22.83 27.57
N ASP A 48 22.73 22.60 28.64
CA ASP A 48 21.99 21.36 28.86
C ASP A 48 21.02 21.05 27.71
N GLY A 49 20.27 22.07 27.24
CA GLY A 49 19.36 21.93 26.10
C GLY A 49 20.07 21.71 24.77
N ASN A 50 21.14 22.47 24.52
CA ASN A 50 21.91 22.40 23.29
C ASN A 50 22.61 21.04 23.12
N TYR A 51 23.30 20.56 24.17
CA TYR A 51 23.98 19.26 24.11
C TYR A 51 22.99 18.11 24.01
N HIS A 52 21.85 18.20 24.70
CA HIS A 52 20.79 17.20 24.55
C HIS A 52 20.24 17.14 23.11
N ALA A 53 20.05 18.30 22.46
CA ALA A 53 19.56 18.36 21.09
C ALA A 53 20.59 17.79 20.09
N ALA A 54 21.88 18.13 20.24
CA ALA A 54 22.96 17.61 19.41
C ALA A 54 23.08 16.09 19.54
N GLU A 55 23.06 15.58 20.76
CA GLU A 55 23.08 14.14 21.04
C GLU A 55 21.84 13.44 20.45
N LYS A 56 20.65 14.02 20.58
CA LYS A 56 19.41 13.47 20.01
C LYS A 56 19.45 13.41 18.47
N ALA A 57 20.01 14.43 17.82
CA ALA A 57 20.14 14.46 16.36
C ALA A 57 20.99 13.31 15.83
N GLY A 58 22.06 12.93 16.54
CA GLY A 58 22.91 11.79 16.18
C GLY A 58 22.31 10.41 16.47
N ARG A 59 21.19 10.34 17.20
CA ARG A 59 20.54 9.07 17.60
C ARG A 59 19.34 8.66 16.74
N CYS A 60 18.96 9.44 15.73
CA CYS A 60 17.77 9.15 14.91
C CYS A 60 17.75 7.73 14.33
N HIS A 61 18.90 7.19 13.93
CA HIS A 61 18.99 5.82 13.44
C HIS A 61 18.83 4.78 14.55
N SER A 62 19.41 5.01 15.73
CA SER A 62 19.25 4.10 16.87
C SER A 62 17.85 4.13 17.48
N ASP A 63 17.21 5.31 17.51
CA ASP A 63 15.90 5.50 18.14
C ASP A 63 14.74 4.96 17.28
N ASN A 64 14.91 4.95 15.95
CA ASN A 64 13.90 4.45 15.00
C ASN A 64 14.09 2.97 14.61
N CYS A 65 15.21 2.36 15.01
CA CYS A 65 15.43 0.95 14.78
C CYS A 65 14.83 0.13 15.94
N LEU A 66 13.91 -0.78 15.60
CA LEU A 66 13.50 -1.81 16.55
C LEU A 66 14.63 -2.85 16.65
N PRO A 67 15.11 -3.17 17.87
CA PRO A 67 16.05 -4.27 18.01
C PRO A 67 15.36 -5.56 17.56
N LEU A 68 16.03 -6.28 16.66
CA LEU A 68 15.55 -7.55 16.11
C LEU A 68 15.69 -8.67 17.17
N MET A 69 15.00 -8.51 18.29
CA MET A 69 14.95 -9.52 19.35
C MET A 69 14.10 -10.69 18.87
N ALA A 70 14.61 -11.91 19.00
CA ALA A 70 13.95 -13.12 18.52
C ALA A 70 12.51 -13.26 19.01
N GLU A 71 12.21 -12.79 20.24
CA GLU A 71 10.86 -12.82 20.82
C GLU A 71 9.82 -11.96 20.08
N TYR A 72 10.24 -10.92 19.36
CA TYR A 72 9.34 -10.03 18.62
C TYR A 72 9.23 -10.39 17.14
N LEU A 73 10.05 -11.32 16.66
CA LEU A 73 10.14 -11.67 15.24
C LEU A 73 8.86 -12.35 14.74
N ASP A 74 8.30 -13.26 15.54
CA ASP A 74 7.04 -13.94 15.23
C ASP A 74 5.86 -12.96 15.18
N LEU A 75 5.85 -11.94 16.06
CA LEU A 75 4.82 -10.90 16.06
C LEU A 75 4.93 -9.99 14.82
N ILE A 76 6.15 -9.66 14.40
CA ILE A 76 6.40 -8.85 13.19
C ILE A 76 6.06 -9.66 11.93
N ALA A 77 6.45 -10.93 11.86
CA ALA A 77 6.19 -11.82 10.74
C ALA A 77 4.72 -12.24 10.62
N SER A 78 3.98 -12.24 11.72
CA SER A 78 2.54 -12.57 11.74
C SER A 78 1.63 -11.41 11.32
N GLY A 79 2.17 -10.20 11.13
CA GLY A 79 1.40 -9.06 10.65
C GLY A 79 0.97 -9.27 9.18
N PRO A 80 -0.24 -8.83 8.77
CA PRO A 80 -0.63 -8.89 7.38
C PRO A 80 0.33 -8.04 6.54
N SER A 81 0.91 -8.63 5.50
CA SER A 81 1.80 -7.91 4.60
C SER A 81 1.03 -6.83 3.85
N VAL A 82 1.58 -5.60 3.87
CA VAL A 82 1.05 -4.49 3.07
C VAL A 82 1.14 -4.79 1.57
N GLU A 83 2.14 -5.58 1.17
CA GLU A 83 2.29 -6.01 -0.22
C GLU A 83 1.16 -6.95 -0.65
N ASP A 84 0.69 -7.84 0.22
CA ASP A 84 -0.40 -8.77 -0.09
C ASP A 84 -1.72 -8.02 -0.35
N ASP A 85 -2.05 -7.00 0.45
CA ASP A 85 -3.21 -6.13 0.21
C ASP A 85 -3.07 -5.35 -1.10
N LEU A 86 -1.87 -4.86 -1.41
CA LEU A 86 -1.59 -4.20 -2.68
C LEU A 86 -1.80 -5.15 -3.87
N PHE A 87 -1.24 -6.36 -3.81
CA PHE A 87 -1.38 -7.35 -4.87
C PHE A 87 -2.84 -7.78 -5.05
N LEU A 88 -3.59 -7.94 -3.96
CA LEU A 88 -5.01 -8.25 -4.01
C LEU A 88 -5.78 -7.16 -4.76
N ARG A 89 -5.57 -5.89 -4.41
CA ARG A 89 -6.22 -4.74 -5.06
C ARG A 89 -5.87 -4.65 -6.55
N LEU A 90 -4.60 -4.86 -6.90
CA LEU A 90 -4.17 -4.86 -8.30
C LEU A 90 -4.84 -6.00 -9.08
N ALA A 91 -4.89 -7.20 -8.51
CA ALA A 91 -5.54 -8.35 -9.14
C ALA A 91 -7.06 -8.12 -9.31
N GLU A 92 -7.73 -7.51 -8.33
CA GLU A 92 -9.15 -7.15 -8.45
C GLU A 92 -9.41 -6.09 -9.52
N ALA A 93 -8.57 -5.05 -9.59
CA ALA A 93 -8.65 -4.03 -10.62
C ALA A 93 -8.45 -4.62 -12.02
N GLU A 94 -7.49 -5.53 -12.18
CA GLU A 94 -7.22 -6.17 -13.47
C GLU A 94 -8.35 -7.12 -13.90
N ARG A 95 -8.91 -7.88 -12.95
CA ARG A 95 -10.13 -8.67 -13.20
C ARG A 95 -11.30 -7.77 -13.60
N ALA A 96 -11.47 -6.62 -12.95
CA ALA A 96 -12.54 -5.67 -13.28
C ALA A 96 -12.38 -5.10 -14.69
N ARG A 97 -11.15 -4.70 -15.08
CA ARG A 97 -10.83 -4.24 -16.44
C ARG A 97 -11.10 -5.32 -17.48
N THR A 98 -10.67 -6.55 -17.21
CA THR A 98 -10.89 -7.70 -18.10
C THR A 98 -12.38 -7.96 -18.30
N ARG A 99 -13.18 -7.97 -17.21
CA ARG A 99 -14.65 -8.11 -17.28
C ARG A 99 -15.30 -6.99 -18.09
N ALA A 100 -14.87 -5.74 -17.89
CA ALA A 100 -15.40 -4.60 -18.63
C ALA A 100 -15.13 -4.72 -20.14
N LEU A 101 -13.90 -5.08 -20.53
CA LEU A 101 -13.53 -5.32 -21.92
C LEU A 101 -14.35 -6.47 -22.55
N GLN A 102 -14.54 -7.57 -21.82
CA GLN A 102 -15.38 -8.68 -22.26
C GLN A 102 -16.85 -8.23 -22.45
N MET A 103 -17.38 -7.40 -21.56
CA MET A 103 -18.74 -6.86 -21.69
C MET A 103 -18.91 -5.96 -22.91
N VAL A 104 -17.94 -5.09 -23.21
CA VAL A 104 -17.96 -4.27 -24.42
C VAL A 104 -17.99 -5.16 -25.66
N GLN A 105 -17.15 -6.20 -25.71
CA GLN A 105 -17.12 -7.13 -26.84
C GLN A 105 -18.44 -7.90 -27.00
N ILE A 106 -19.00 -8.41 -25.91
CA ILE A 106 -20.29 -9.11 -25.93
C ILE A 106 -21.39 -8.18 -26.45
N ARG A 107 -21.45 -6.94 -25.96
CA ARG A 107 -22.43 -5.94 -26.43
C ARG A 107 -22.24 -5.55 -27.89
N SER A 108 -21.01 -5.51 -28.40
CA SER A 108 -20.73 -5.15 -29.80
C SER A 108 -21.24 -6.18 -30.82
N CYS A 109 -21.34 -7.46 -30.43
CA CYS A 109 -21.68 -8.53 -31.36
C CYS A 109 -23.15 -8.98 -31.30
N LEU A 110 -23.82 -8.70 -30.18
CA LEU A 110 -25.22 -9.03 -29.96
C LEU A 110 -26.12 -7.83 -30.24
N THR A 111 -27.31 -8.10 -30.78
CA THR A 111 -28.37 -7.08 -30.78
C THR A 111 -28.83 -6.82 -29.34
N GLN A 112 -29.40 -5.65 -29.07
CA GLN A 112 -29.92 -5.30 -27.75
C GLN A 112 -30.92 -6.35 -27.21
N LYS A 113 -31.80 -6.87 -28.08
CA LYS A 113 -32.75 -7.94 -27.73
C LYS A 113 -32.04 -9.27 -27.39
N GLN A 114 -31.03 -9.65 -28.18
CA GLN A 114 -30.24 -10.85 -27.91
C GLN A 114 -29.52 -10.76 -26.57
N PHE A 115 -28.88 -9.61 -26.30
CA PHE A 115 -28.20 -9.36 -25.05
C PHE A 115 -29.17 -9.41 -23.87
N ARG A 116 -30.30 -8.69 -23.95
CA ARG A 116 -31.31 -8.66 -22.88
C ARG A 116 -31.83 -10.05 -22.56
N ARG A 117 -32.27 -10.82 -23.55
CA ARG A 117 -32.78 -12.19 -23.32
C ARG A 117 -31.72 -13.13 -22.73
N LEU A 118 -30.45 -12.96 -23.11
CA LEU A 118 -29.36 -13.73 -22.53
C LEU A 118 -29.08 -13.33 -21.08
N TRP A 119 -29.15 -12.03 -20.76
CA TRP A 119 -29.00 -11.49 -19.41
C TRP A 119 -30.09 -11.99 -18.47
N LEU A 120 -31.36 -11.90 -18.88
CA LEU A 120 -32.50 -12.39 -18.10
C LEU A 120 -32.35 -13.88 -17.76
N LEU A 121 -31.85 -14.69 -18.71
CA LEU A 121 -31.65 -16.12 -18.49
C LEU A 121 -30.44 -16.43 -17.59
N CYS A 122 -29.29 -15.77 -17.82
CA CYS A 122 -28.02 -16.16 -17.20
C CYS A 122 -27.67 -15.40 -15.91
N VAL A 123 -28.25 -14.20 -15.70
CA VAL A 123 -27.96 -13.35 -14.55
C VAL A 123 -29.18 -13.24 -13.64
N GLU A 124 -30.37 -13.13 -14.22
CA GLU A 124 -31.63 -13.03 -13.44
C GLU A 124 -32.33 -14.39 -13.30
N GLU A 125 -31.75 -15.46 -13.83
CA GLU A 125 -32.24 -16.85 -13.74
C GLU A 125 -33.71 -17.04 -14.21
N MET A 126 -34.21 -16.16 -15.08
CA MET A 126 -35.56 -16.23 -15.62
C MET A 126 -35.68 -17.37 -16.64
N SER A 127 -36.80 -18.10 -16.60
CA SER A 127 -37.12 -19.12 -17.60
C SER A 127 -37.44 -18.50 -18.96
N VAL A 128 -37.29 -19.28 -20.03
CA VAL A 128 -37.58 -18.83 -21.40
C VAL A 128 -39.07 -18.48 -21.54
N GLU A 129 -39.94 -19.21 -20.85
CA GLU A 129 -41.39 -18.97 -20.77
C GLU A 129 -41.70 -17.64 -20.09
N ALA A 130 -41.03 -17.34 -18.97
CA ALA A 130 -41.20 -16.08 -18.25
C ALA A 130 -40.77 -14.88 -19.11
N VAL A 131 -39.63 -15.00 -19.81
CA VAL A 131 -39.16 -13.97 -20.75
C VAL A 131 -40.11 -13.81 -21.93
N ALA A 132 -40.65 -14.91 -22.46
CA ALA A 132 -41.62 -14.90 -23.56
C ALA A 132 -42.92 -14.22 -23.15
N ALA A 133 -43.44 -14.53 -21.96
CA ALA A 133 -44.62 -13.88 -21.38
C ALA A 133 -44.39 -12.38 -21.14
N ALA A 134 -43.25 -12.01 -20.56
CA ALA A 134 -42.90 -10.60 -20.31
C ALA A 134 -42.75 -9.77 -21.59
N GLU A 135 -42.26 -10.36 -22.67
CA GLU A 135 -42.11 -9.68 -23.96
C GLU A 135 -43.34 -9.82 -24.88
N GLY A 136 -44.36 -10.60 -24.49
CA GLY A 136 -45.54 -10.85 -25.31
C GLY A 136 -45.25 -11.60 -26.62
N VAL A 137 -44.24 -12.47 -26.62
CA VAL A 137 -43.79 -13.23 -27.81
C VAL A 137 -43.88 -14.73 -27.57
N THR A 138 -43.81 -15.51 -28.64
CA THR A 138 -43.78 -16.98 -28.51
C THR A 138 -42.46 -17.46 -27.86
N HIS A 139 -42.55 -18.53 -27.07
CA HIS A 139 -41.39 -19.23 -26.50
C HIS A 139 -40.31 -19.54 -27.55
N GLN A 140 -40.73 -19.98 -28.75
CA GLN A 140 -39.82 -20.27 -29.86
C GLN A 140 -39.00 -19.06 -30.30
N ASN A 141 -39.57 -17.85 -30.28
CA ASN A 141 -38.87 -16.64 -30.68
C ASN A 141 -37.76 -16.26 -29.68
N VAL A 142 -38.01 -16.44 -28.39
CA VAL A 142 -37.00 -16.23 -27.33
C VAL A 142 -35.91 -17.29 -27.45
N SER A 143 -36.28 -18.56 -27.56
CA SER A 143 -35.34 -19.68 -27.69
C SER A 143 -34.41 -19.53 -28.92
N LYS A 144 -34.97 -19.26 -30.11
CA LYS A 144 -34.18 -19.03 -31.34
C LYS A 144 -33.23 -17.84 -31.20
N SER A 145 -33.67 -16.77 -30.52
CA SER A 145 -32.82 -15.59 -30.26
C SER A 145 -31.64 -15.91 -29.36
N ILE A 146 -31.86 -16.65 -28.27
CA ILE A 146 -30.82 -17.07 -27.33
C ILE A 146 -29.81 -18.00 -28.02
N ILE A 147 -30.29 -18.98 -28.80
CA ILE A 147 -29.43 -19.89 -29.57
C ILE A 147 -28.55 -19.09 -30.56
N LYS A 148 -29.15 -18.13 -31.28
CA LYS A 148 -28.41 -17.27 -32.21
C LYS A 148 -27.36 -16.41 -31.50
N ALA A 149 -27.69 -15.88 -30.32
CA ALA A 149 -26.75 -15.12 -29.49
C ALA A 149 -25.55 -15.99 -29.05
N ARG A 150 -25.81 -17.19 -28.51
CA ARG A 150 -24.77 -18.15 -28.11
C ARG A 150 -23.85 -18.51 -29.27
N LYS A 151 -24.41 -18.81 -30.44
CA LYS A 151 -23.62 -19.10 -31.66
C LYS A 151 -22.71 -17.93 -32.07
N LYS A 152 -23.17 -16.68 -31.93
CA LYS A 152 -22.33 -15.50 -32.22
C LYS A 152 -21.15 -15.40 -31.24
N LEU A 153 -21.40 -15.59 -29.94
CA LEU A 153 -20.37 -15.56 -28.91
C LEU A 153 -19.32 -16.67 -29.12
N GLN A 154 -19.77 -17.90 -29.38
CA GLN A 154 -18.89 -19.04 -29.68
C GLN A 154 -17.95 -18.75 -30.85
N LYS A 155 -18.45 -18.14 -31.94
CA LYS A 155 -17.61 -17.79 -33.10
C LYS A 155 -16.52 -16.79 -32.75
N ILE A 156 -16.81 -15.80 -31.90
CA ILE A 156 -15.84 -14.78 -31.50
C ILE A 156 -14.77 -15.38 -30.59
N TRP A 157 -15.16 -16.23 -29.65
CA TRP A 157 -14.20 -16.92 -28.77
C TRP A 157 -13.31 -17.89 -29.55
N ALA A 158 -13.90 -18.71 -30.44
CA ALA A 158 -13.13 -19.61 -31.31
C ALA A 158 -12.18 -18.86 -32.27
N TYR A 159 -12.53 -17.65 -32.71
CA TYR A 159 -11.64 -16.82 -33.52
C TYR A 159 -10.45 -16.28 -32.70
N LYS A 160 -10.69 -15.89 -31.44
CA LYS A 160 -9.64 -15.40 -30.55
C LYS A 160 -8.61 -16.47 -30.17
N GLU A 161 -9.05 -17.69 -29.89
CA GLU A 161 -8.16 -18.82 -29.62
C GLU A 161 -7.21 -19.10 -30.80
N LYS A 162 -7.71 -18.97 -32.04
CA LYS A 162 -6.88 -19.11 -33.25
C LYS A 162 -5.88 -17.98 -33.46
N GLN A 163 -6.20 -16.75 -33.05
CA GLN A 163 -5.30 -15.60 -33.15
C GLN A 163 -4.23 -15.59 -32.05
N GLY A 164 -4.53 -16.11 -30.86
CA GLY A 164 -3.54 -16.32 -29.78
C GLY A 164 -2.54 -17.45 -30.06
N ALA A 165 -2.83 -18.32 -31.04
CA ALA A 165 -2.00 -19.47 -31.42
C ALA A 165 -1.05 -19.19 -32.60
N LYS A 166 -0.98 -17.97 -33.14
CA LYS A 166 0.04 -17.62 -34.14
C LYS A 166 1.38 -17.43 -33.41
N PRO A 167 2.41 -18.26 -33.67
CA PRO A 167 3.74 -18.02 -33.09
C PRO A 167 4.25 -16.66 -33.60
N PRO A 168 4.95 -15.88 -32.76
CA PRO A 168 5.62 -14.68 -33.23
C PRO A 168 6.62 -15.10 -34.32
N PHE A 169 6.66 -14.30 -35.37
CA PHE A 169 7.45 -14.48 -36.57
C PHE A 169 8.85 -15.03 -36.28
N LYS A 170 9.23 -16.09 -37.01
CA LYS A 170 10.64 -16.47 -37.16
C LYS A 170 11.32 -15.39 -38.00
N THR A 171 12.24 -14.66 -37.41
CA THR A 171 13.31 -13.92 -38.09
C THR A 171 14.53 -13.97 -37.22
#